data_AF-A0A931AFX5-F1
#
_entry.id   AF-A0A931AFX5-F1
#
_cell.length_a   1.000
_cell.length_b   1.000
_cell.length_c   1.000
_cell.angle_alpha   90.00
_cell.angle_beta   90.00
_cell.angle_gamma   90.00
#
_symmetry.space_group_name_H-M   'P 1'
#
loop_
_entity.id
_entity.type
_entity.pdbx_description
1 polymer ?
#
loop_
_entity_poly.entity_id
_entity_poly.type
_entity_poly.pdbx_seq_one_letter_code
_entity_poly.pdbx_strand_id
1 'polypeptide(L)'
;MAFFRPRVSREAEVRYHADQEISRSFPELLEKARQAEQTLRELRAAAADEIELLAAGRAFDETLTEALRAAEAGQRATFGVKSYDDRIARRKAKATPAGAMWTAEVDRLRTLREENRMWGIPRVPRPVPATR
;
A
#
# COMPACT_ATOMS: atom_id res chain seq x y z
N MET A 1 -16.77 -11.10 -42.07
CA MET A 1 -16.59 -11.75 -40.75
C MET A 1 -16.58 -10.66 -39.69
N ALA A 2 -17.58 -10.60 -38.82
CA ALA A 2 -17.55 -9.71 -37.68
C ALA A 2 -16.50 -10.24 -36.70
N PHE A 3 -15.34 -9.57 -36.61
CA PHE A 3 -14.36 -9.87 -35.58
C PHE A 3 -15.00 -9.53 -34.22
N PHE A 4 -15.51 -10.55 -33.54
CA PHE A 4 -15.94 -10.43 -32.15
C PHE A 4 -14.67 -10.20 -31.33
N ARG A 5 -14.24 -8.95 -31.21
CA ARG A 5 -13.10 -8.60 -30.36
C ARG A 5 -13.45 -9.03 -28.93
N PRO A 6 -12.63 -9.85 -28.26
CA PRO A 6 -12.82 -10.12 -26.85
C PRO A 6 -13.02 -8.79 -26.12
N ARG A 7 -14.08 -8.69 -25.32
CA ARG A 7 -14.42 -7.46 -24.59
C ARG A 7 -13.37 -7.07 -23.54
N VAL A 8 -12.42 -7.97 -23.28
CA VAL A 8 -11.35 -7.91 -22.28
C VAL A 8 -10.12 -8.59 -22.88
N SER A 9 -8.94 -8.01 -22.70
CA SER A 9 -7.68 -8.56 -23.16
C SER A 9 -7.19 -9.70 -22.26
N ARG A 10 -6.39 -10.63 -22.81
CA ARG A 10 -5.73 -11.68 -22.01
C ARG A 10 -4.83 -11.09 -20.93
N GLU A 11 -4.18 -9.97 -21.22
CA GLU A 11 -3.35 -9.26 -20.24
C GLU A 11 -4.20 -8.75 -19.06
N ALA A 12 -5.40 -8.21 -19.33
CA ALA A 12 -6.33 -7.79 -18.28
C ALA A 12 -6.77 -8.95 -17.40
N GLU A 13 -7.05 -10.13 -17.96
CA GLU A 13 -7.36 -11.33 -17.19
C GLU A 13 -6.21 -11.75 -16.27
N VAL A 14 -4.98 -11.81 -16.80
CA VAL A 14 -3.79 -12.16 -16.01
C VAL A 14 -3.57 -11.18 -14.87
N ARG A 15 -3.64 -9.87 -15.15
CA ARG A 15 -3.44 -8.83 -14.14
C ARG A 15 -4.54 -8.84 -13.08
N TYR A 16 -5.78 -9.06 -13.49
CA TYR A 16 -6.91 -9.18 -12.58
C TYR A 16 -6.73 -10.35 -11.61
N HIS A 17 -6.35 -11.53 -12.11
CA HIS A 17 -6.09 -12.68 -11.26
C HIS A 17 -4.89 -12.46 -10.34
N ALA A 18 -3.80 -11.86 -10.83
CA ALA A 18 -2.66 -11.50 -9.99
C ALA A 18 -3.07 -10.53 -8.86
N ASP A 19 -3.86 -9.50 -9.17
CA ASP A 19 -4.34 -8.55 -8.18
C ASP A 19 -5.32 -9.20 -7.17
N GLN A 20 -6.13 -10.18 -7.59
CA GLN A 20 -6.94 -10.97 -6.68
C GLN A 20 -6.07 -11.75 -5.69
N GLU A 21 -5.06 -12.48 -6.17
CA GLU A 21 -4.16 -13.25 -5.31
C GLU A 21 -3.38 -12.34 -4.35
N ILE A 22 -2.86 -11.21 -4.81
CA ILE A 22 -2.17 -10.22 -3.97
C ILE A 22 -3.14 -9.64 -2.92
N SER A 23 -4.38 -9.33 -3.30
CA SER A 23 -5.33 -8.71 -2.37
C SER A 23 -5.73 -9.61 -1.20
N ARG A 24 -5.61 -10.94 -1.34
CA ARG A 24 -5.93 -11.89 -0.26
C ARG A 24 -5.02 -11.75 0.95
N SER A 25 -3.78 -11.31 0.76
CA SER A 25 -2.84 -11.08 1.86
C SER A 25 -3.05 -9.73 2.55
N PHE A 26 -3.93 -8.85 2.04
CA PHE A 26 -4.14 -7.52 2.60
C PHE A 26 -4.45 -7.51 4.11
N PRO A 27 -5.36 -8.34 4.65
CA PRO A 27 -5.65 -8.32 6.08
C PRO A 27 -4.44 -8.68 6.95
N GLU A 28 -3.61 -9.63 6.50
CA GLU A 28 -2.38 -10.03 7.20
C GLU A 28 -1.33 -8.91 7.16
N LEU A 29 -1.12 -8.30 5.98
CA LEU A 29 -0.17 -7.21 5.81
C LEU A 29 -0.58 -5.96 6.59
N LEU A 30 -1.88 -5.68 6.65
CA LEU A 30 -2.41 -4.58 7.46
C LEU A 30 -2.16 -4.82 8.95
N GLU A 31 -2.29 -6.06 9.42
CA GLU A 31 -2.00 -6.41 10.81
C GLU A 31 -0.51 -6.27 11.15
N LYS A 32 0.38 -6.70 10.24
CA LYS A 32 1.82 -6.46 10.39
C LYS A 32 2.15 -4.96 10.48
N ALA A 33 1.50 -4.14 9.66
CA ALA A 33 1.68 -2.69 9.72
C ALA A 33 1.19 -2.11 11.06
N ARG A 34 0.06 -2.58 11.61
CA ARG A 34 -0.42 -2.16 12.94
C ARG A 34 0.55 -2.54 14.06
N GLN A 35 1.12 -3.74 13.99
CA GLN A 35 2.11 -4.19 14.97
C GLN A 35 3.37 -3.33 14.92
N ALA A 36 3.88 -3.04 13.72
CA ALA A 36 5.03 -2.15 13.55
C ALA A 36 4.73 -0.71 14.03
N GLU A 37 3.52 -0.20 13.79
CA GLU A 37 3.07 1.09 14.31
C GLU A 37 3.07 1.10 15.85
N GLN A 38 2.54 0.05 16.46
CA GLN A 38 2.48 -0.08 17.92
C GLN A 38 3.88 -0.10 18.53
N THR A 39 4.81 -0.87 17.96
CA THR A 39 6.22 -0.87 18.39
C THR A 39 6.86 0.52 18.30
N LEU A 40 6.64 1.25 17.20
CA LEU A 40 7.15 2.61 17.06
C LEU A 40 6.57 3.55 18.14
N ARG A 41 5.27 3.42 18.46
CA ARG A 41 4.61 4.20 19.52
C ARG A 41 5.18 3.87 20.90
N GLU A 42 5.43 2.61 21.18
CA GLU A 42 6.02 2.15 22.45
C GLU A 42 7.43 2.68 22.65
N LEU A 43 8.30 2.59 21.63
CA LEU A 43 9.66 3.13 21.68
C LEU A 43 9.67 4.65 21.88
N ARG A 44 8.74 5.37 21.26
CA ARG A 44 8.57 6.81 21.48
C ARG A 44 8.16 7.12 22.92
N ALA A 45 7.20 6.37 23.46
CA ALA A 45 6.75 6.55 24.83
C ALA A 45 7.86 6.23 25.85
N ALA A 46 8.75 5.31 25.52
CA ALA A 46 9.93 4.96 26.32
C ALA A 46 11.10 5.93 26.15
N ALA A 47 10.98 6.96 25.30
CA ALA A 47 12.07 7.87 24.94
C ALA A 47 13.34 7.11 24.48
N ALA A 48 13.14 6.06 23.67
CA ALA A 48 14.20 5.28 23.04
C ALA A 48 15.15 6.18 22.23
N ASP A 49 16.37 5.69 21.99
CA ASP A 49 17.36 6.46 21.25
C ASP A 49 17.00 6.61 19.76
N GLU A 50 17.63 7.58 19.08
CA GLU A 50 17.31 7.92 17.69
C GLU A 50 17.57 6.77 16.71
N ILE A 51 18.49 5.84 17.02
CA ILE A 51 18.81 4.69 16.16
C ILE A 51 17.69 3.64 16.26
N GLU A 52 17.20 3.38 17.47
CA GLU A 52 16.04 2.49 17.69
C GLU A 52 14.78 3.05 17.03
N LEU A 53 14.52 4.35 17.19
CA LEU A 53 13.40 5.03 16.55
C LEU A 53 13.52 5.03 15.01
N LEU A 54 14.73 5.20 14.48
CA LEU A 54 15.02 5.10 13.05
C LEU A 54 14.70 3.70 12.51
N ALA A 55 15.13 2.65 13.23
CA ALA A 55 14.88 1.27 12.83
C ALA A 55 13.37 0.95 12.84
N ALA A 56 12.67 1.32 13.92
CA ALA A 56 11.23 1.09 14.03
C ALA A 56 10.42 1.89 12.99
N GLY A 57 10.77 3.15 12.76
CA GLY A 57 10.12 3.98 11.75
C GLY A 57 10.27 3.42 10.32
N ARG A 58 11.44 2.84 10.01
CA ARG A 58 11.68 2.15 8.72
C ARG A 58 10.89 0.85 8.60
N ALA A 59 10.89 0.02 9.64
CA ALA A 59 10.10 -1.21 9.66
C ALA A 59 8.60 -0.92 9.46
N PHE A 60 8.10 0.17 10.04
CA PHE A 60 6.73 0.62 9.80
C PHE A 60 6.51 1.11 8.36
N ASP A 61 7.43 1.87 7.75
CA ASP A 61 7.32 2.29 6.34
C ASP A 61 7.29 1.09 5.37
N GLU A 62 8.10 0.07 5.65
CA GLU A 62 8.20 -1.15 4.86
C GLU A 62 6.89 -1.94 4.91
N THR A 63 6.39 -2.24 6.11
CA THR A 63 5.12 -2.96 6.29
C THR A 63 3.91 -2.17 5.78
N LEU A 64 3.87 -0.84 5.94
CA LEU A 64 2.86 0.01 5.31
C LEU A 64 2.92 -0.04 3.78
N THR A 65 4.12 -0.09 3.21
CA THR A 65 4.29 -0.17 1.75
C THR A 65 3.73 -1.49 1.21
N GLU A 66 3.92 -2.60 1.92
CA GLU A 66 3.33 -3.90 1.57
C GLU A 66 1.80 -3.88 1.68
N ALA A 67 1.27 -3.40 2.81
CA ALA A 67 -0.18 -3.27 3.00
C ALA A 67 -0.82 -2.37 1.94
N LEU A 68 -0.19 -1.25 1.60
CA LEU A 68 -0.64 -0.33 0.55
C LEU A 68 -0.66 -1.02 -0.82
N ARG A 69 0.38 -1.77 -1.19
CA ARG A 69 0.42 -2.50 -2.46
C ARG A 69 -0.71 -3.53 -2.55
N ALA A 70 -0.99 -4.25 -1.47
CA ALA A 70 -2.09 -5.20 -1.42
C ALA A 70 -3.46 -4.53 -1.46
N ALA A 71 -3.62 -3.36 -0.82
CA ALA A 71 -4.84 -2.56 -0.90
C ALA A 71 -5.08 -2.02 -2.32
N GLU A 72 -4.04 -1.53 -2.99
CA GLU A 72 -4.13 -1.07 -4.38
C GLU A 72 -4.48 -2.21 -5.34
N ALA A 73 -3.97 -3.42 -5.09
CA ALA A 73 -4.38 -4.63 -5.82
C ALA A 73 -5.86 -4.96 -5.57
N GLY A 74 -6.31 -4.97 -4.31
CA GLY A 74 -7.71 -5.17 -3.93
C GLY A 74 -8.65 -4.14 -4.55
N GLN A 75 -8.22 -2.88 -4.64
CA GLN A 75 -8.95 -1.82 -5.34
C GLN A 75 -9.10 -2.14 -6.84
N ARG A 76 -8.00 -2.46 -7.53
CA ARG A 76 -8.04 -2.77 -8.98
C ARG A 76 -8.87 -4.03 -9.26
N ALA A 77 -8.73 -5.07 -8.45
CA ALA A 77 -9.54 -6.28 -8.53
C ALA A 77 -11.03 -5.97 -8.31
N THR A 78 -11.38 -5.14 -7.32
CA THR A 78 -12.77 -4.73 -7.07
C THR A 78 -13.37 -3.95 -8.24
N PHE A 79 -12.56 -3.22 -9.00
CA PHE A 79 -13.04 -2.52 -10.19
C PHE A 79 -13.43 -3.47 -11.35
N GLY A 80 -13.02 -4.73 -11.26
CA GLY A 80 -13.33 -5.79 -12.22
C GLY A 80 -12.38 -5.82 -13.41
N VAL A 81 -12.27 -6.99 -14.05
CA VAL A 81 -11.33 -7.27 -15.15
C VAL A 81 -11.41 -6.27 -16.31
N LYS A 82 -12.61 -5.77 -16.64
CA LYS A 82 -12.79 -4.79 -17.72
C LYS A 82 -12.13 -3.43 -17.41
N SER A 83 -11.94 -3.09 -16.14
CA SER A 83 -11.37 -1.81 -15.73
C SER A 83 -9.89 -1.64 -16.10
N TYR A 84 -9.20 -2.73 -16.44
CA TYR A 84 -7.80 -2.73 -16.87
C TYR A 84 -7.64 -2.19 -18.30
N ASP A 85 -8.62 -2.45 -19.17
CA ASP A 85 -8.62 -1.98 -20.55
C ASP A 85 -9.50 -0.73 -20.76
N ASP A 86 -10.54 -0.54 -19.94
CA ASP A 86 -11.57 0.49 -20.13
C ASP A 86 -11.62 1.50 -18.97
N ARG A 87 -11.19 2.73 -19.25
CA ARG A 87 -11.22 3.86 -18.30
C ARG A 87 -12.63 4.22 -17.80
N ILE A 88 -13.67 4.06 -18.63
CA ILE A 88 -15.05 4.35 -18.24
C ILE A 88 -15.55 3.28 -17.29
N ALA A 89 -15.22 2.00 -17.56
CA ALA A 89 -15.50 0.91 -16.65
C ALA A 89 -14.83 1.14 -15.29
N ARG A 90 -13.54 1.52 -15.29
CA ARG A 90 -12.80 1.87 -14.06
C ARG A 90 -13.45 3.03 -13.29
N ARG A 91 -13.83 4.11 -13.97
CA ARG A 91 -14.49 5.27 -13.34
C ARG A 91 -15.81 4.89 -12.69
N LYS A 92 -16.64 4.10 -13.38
CA LYS A 92 -17.92 3.62 -12.86
C LYS A 92 -17.71 2.72 -11.65
N ALA A 93 -16.75 1.81 -11.72
CA ALA A 93 -16.47 0.89 -10.62
C ALA A 93 -15.92 1.61 -9.38
N LYS A 94 -15.07 2.64 -9.57
CA LYS A 94 -14.60 3.52 -8.48
C LYS A 94 -15.74 4.20 -7.72
N ALA A 95 -16.84 4.53 -8.40
CA ALA A 95 -18.01 5.18 -7.82
C ALA A 95 -18.97 4.21 -7.10
N THR A 96 -18.74 2.90 -7.16
CA THR A 96 -19.53 1.92 -6.39
C THR A 96 -19.16 1.99 -4.90
N PRO A 97 -20.04 1.54 -3.97
CA PRO A 97 -19.71 1.52 -2.54
C PRO A 97 -18.41 0.76 -2.22
N ALA A 98 -18.20 -0.40 -2.84
CA ALA A 98 -16.98 -1.18 -2.66
C ALA A 98 -15.75 -0.47 -3.24
N GLY A 99 -15.88 0.17 -4.41
CA GLY A 99 -14.81 0.96 -5.01
C GLY A 99 -14.45 2.20 -4.20
N ALA A 100 -15.44 2.86 -3.60
CA ALA A 100 -15.26 3.99 -2.71
C ALA A 100 -14.55 3.57 -1.41
N MET A 101 -14.95 2.44 -0.81
CA MET A 101 -14.30 1.87 0.38
C MET A 101 -12.81 1.61 0.13
N TRP A 102 -12.47 0.90 -0.95
CA TRP A 102 -11.06 0.65 -1.28
C TRP A 102 -10.28 1.92 -1.62
N THR A 103 -10.93 2.91 -2.24
CA THR A 103 -10.28 4.21 -2.49
C THR A 103 -9.95 4.91 -1.19
N ALA A 104 -10.90 4.97 -0.24
CA ALA A 104 -10.67 5.55 1.06
C ALA A 104 -9.55 4.82 1.82
N GLU A 105 -9.51 3.48 1.76
CA GLU A 105 -8.47 2.70 2.43
C GLU A 105 -7.07 2.95 1.84
N VAL A 106 -6.95 2.98 0.51
CA VAL A 106 -5.68 3.32 -0.17
C VAL A 106 -5.22 4.72 0.19
N ASP A 107 -6.12 5.71 0.18
CA ASP A 107 -5.79 7.09 0.51
C ASP A 107 -5.41 7.25 2.00
N ARG A 108 -6.08 6.52 2.89
CA ARG A 108 -5.73 6.44 4.32
C ARG A 108 -4.32 5.89 4.52
N LEU A 109 -3.98 4.77 3.86
CA LEU A 109 -2.65 4.15 3.98
C LEU A 109 -1.54 5.03 3.40
N ARG A 110 -1.80 5.73 2.28
CA ARG A 110 -0.87 6.71 1.72
C ARG A 110 -0.60 7.86 2.68
N THR A 111 -1.66 8.39 3.30
CA THR A 111 -1.56 9.46 4.28
C THR A 111 -0.72 9.03 5.48
N LEU A 112 -1.02 7.86 6.05
CA LEU A 112 -0.29 7.32 7.19
C LEU A 112 1.21 7.09 6.88
N ARG A 113 1.51 6.60 5.67
CA ARG A 113 2.89 6.41 5.22
C ARG A 113 3.62 7.74 5.06
N GLU A 114 2.96 8.74 4.49
CA GLU A 114 3.55 10.07 4.33
C GLU A 114 3.82 10.72 5.70
N GLU A 115 2.89 10.61 6.64
CA GLU A 115 3.08 11.05 8.04
C GLU A 115 4.27 10.34 8.69
N ASN A 116 4.41 9.03 8.52
CA ASN A 116 5.55 8.27 9.03
C ASN A 116 6.87 8.73 8.39
N ARG A 117 6.89 9.03 7.09
CA ARG A 117 8.10 9.54 6.42
C ARG A 117 8.49 10.93 6.86
N MET A 118 7.52 11.77 7.16
CA MET A 118 7.76 13.13 7.63
C MET A 118 8.22 13.17 9.09
N TRP A 119 7.54 12.41 9.96
CA TRP A 119 7.67 12.56 11.42
C TRP A 119 8.00 11.26 12.15
N GLY A 120 7.73 10.12 11.52
CA GLY A 120 7.98 8.75 12.01
C GLY A 120 9.45 8.37 12.10
N ILE A 121 10.24 8.83 11.12
CA ILE A 121 11.61 8.42 10.87
C ILE A 121 12.58 9.57 11.21
N PRO A 122 13.35 9.49 12.32
CA PRO A 122 14.37 10.48 12.66
C PRO A 122 15.41 10.67 11.54
N ARG A 123 15.90 11.90 11.38
CA ARG A 123 16.95 12.24 10.43
C ARG A 123 18.31 12.20 11.12
N VAL A 124 18.88 11.00 11.24
CA VAL A 124 20.21 10.82 11.85
C VAL A 124 21.30 11.16 10.83
N PRO A 125 22.22 12.10 11.13
CA PRO A 125 23.34 12.41 10.24
C PRO A 125 24.22 11.18 9.97
N ARG A 126 24.67 11.02 8.72
CA ARG A 126 25.66 9.98 8.39
C ARG A 126 26.99 10.33 9.08
N PRO A 127 27.62 9.41 9.83
CA PRO A 127 28.95 9.62 10.37
C PRO A 127 29.93 9.84 9.20
N VAL A 128 30.60 10.99 9.17
CA VAL A 128 31.68 11.25 8.22
C VAL A 128 32.95 10.62 8.81
N PRO A 129 33.66 9.73 8.10
CA PRO A 129 34.92 9.19 8.62
C PRO A 129 35.91 10.35 8.80
N ALA A 130 36.48 10.47 10.00
CA ALA A 130 37.53 11.45 10.25
C ALA A 130 38.71 11.14 9.34
N THR A 131 39.04 12.06 8.44
CA THR A 131 40.25 11.98 7.61
C THR A 131 41.45 11.94 8.56
N ARG A 132 42.24 10.86 8.51
CA ARG A 132 43.54 10.76 9.18
C ARG A 132 44.62 11.36 8.30
#